data_AF-A0A8S2RI34-F1
#
_entry.id   AF-A0A8S2RI34-F1
#
_cell.length_a   1.000
_cell.length_b   1.000
_cell.length_c   1.000
_cell.angle_alpha   90.00
_cell.angle_beta   90.00
_cell.angle_gamma   90.00
#
_symmetry.space_group_name_H-M   'P 1'
#
loop_
_entity.id
_entity.type
_entity.pdbx_description
1 polymer ?
#
loop_
_entity_poly.entity_id
_entity_poly.type
_entity_poly.pdbx_seq_one_letter_code
_entity_poly.pdbx_strand_id
1 'polypeptide(L)'
;DQSFEHSAIIDSIENIEIRQQLQQQYRKIIQQAKTDFYLLSLQTAEEQRTRARLNYDNEVNKMYSIHHNALDFTILPLKMIDLIQERCRIIGERIQSVYNYKIECFHLKLKNG
;
A
#
# COMPACT_ATOMS: atom_id res chain seq x y z
N ASP A 1 -15.05 -3.00 12.91
CA ASP A 1 -15.81 -2.86 11.66
C ASP A 1 -16.39 -4.19 11.25
N GLN A 2 -17.42 -4.64 11.97
CA GLN A 2 -18.09 -5.93 11.71
C GLN A 2 -19.14 -5.82 10.59
N SER A 3 -19.37 -4.64 10.00
CA SER A 3 -20.51 -4.38 9.10
C SER A 3 -20.44 -5.07 7.74
N PHE A 4 -19.26 -5.57 7.33
CA PHE A 4 -19.09 -6.23 6.03
C PHE A 4 -19.12 -7.77 6.12
N GLU A 5 -19.21 -8.37 7.31
CA GLU A 5 -19.24 -9.84 7.44
C GLU A 5 -20.66 -10.44 7.35
N HIS A 6 -21.66 -9.57 7.27
CA HIS A 6 -23.06 -9.90 7.28
C HIS A 6 -23.80 -9.21 6.14
N SER A 7 -24.76 -9.91 5.57
CA SER A 7 -25.64 -9.39 4.53
C SER A 7 -27.04 -9.37 5.08
N ALA A 8 -27.63 -8.18 5.22
CA ALA A 8 -29.00 -8.01 5.70
C ALA A 8 -30.02 -8.84 4.89
N ILE A 9 -29.73 -9.05 3.60
CA ILE A 9 -30.54 -9.90 2.70
C ILE A 9 -30.46 -11.35 3.13
N ILE A 10 -29.27 -11.88 3.43
CA ILE A 10 -29.10 -13.26 3.89
C ILE A 10 -29.68 -13.41 5.30
N ASP A 11 -29.48 -12.42 6.16
CA ASP A 11 -29.95 -12.43 7.55
C ASP A 11 -31.50 -12.50 7.62
N SER A 12 -32.20 -11.86 6.67
CA SER A 12 -33.66 -11.88 6.56
C SER A 12 -34.28 -13.22 6.13
N ILE A 13 -33.47 -14.21 5.72
CA ILE A 13 -33.97 -15.52 5.30
C ILE A 13 -34.47 -16.29 6.54
N GLU A 14 -35.76 -16.63 6.56
CA GLU A 14 -36.39 -17.35 7.68
C GLU A 14 -35.87 -18.79 7.84
N ASN A 15 -35.59 -19.46 6.72
CA ASN A 15 -35.03 -20.80 6.74
C ASN A 15 -33.57 -20.76 7.24
N ILE A 16 -33.38 -21.24 8.48
CA ILE A 16 -32.12 -21.18 9.21
C ILE A 16 -31.00 -21.91 8.47
N GLU A 17 -31.31 -23.07 7.88
CA GLU A 17 -30.32 -23.94 7.25
C GLU A 17 -29.78 -23.31 5.95
N ILE A 18 -30.68 -22.78 5.14
CA ILE A 18 -30.33 -22.04 3.91
C ILE A 18 -29.55 -20.77 4.25
N ARG A 19 -29.99 -20.02 5.27
CA ARG A 19 -29.32 -18.80 5.73
C ARG A 19 -27.87 -19.07 6.14
N GLN A 20 -27.64 -20.10 6.95
CA GLN A 20 -26.29 -20.46 7.41
C GLN A 20 -25.37 -20.86 6.26
N GLN A 21 -25.88 -21.65 5.31
CA GLN A 21 -25.10 -22.04 4.12
C GLN A 21 -24.71 -20.81 3.28
N LEU A 22 -25.65 -19.91 3.03
CA LEU A 22 -25.41 -18.69 2.25
C LEU A 22 -24.46 -17.73 2.97
N GLN A 23 -24.57 -17.58 4.29
CA GLN A 23 -23.63 -16.78 5.08
C GLN A 23 -22.19 -17.32 4.99
N GLN A 24 -22.01 -18.64 5.05
CA GLN A 24 -20.68 -19.24 4.89
C GLN A 24 -20.10 -18.99 3.49
N GLN A 25 -20.91 -19.12 2.44
CA GLN A 25 -20.48 -18.82 1.07
C GLN A 25 -20.15 -17.33 0.91
N TYR A 26 -20.99 -16.43 1.44
CA TYR A 26 -20.77 -14.99 1.40
C TYR A 26 -19.45 -14.58 2.07
N ARG A 27 -19.16 -15.12 3.26
CA ARG A 27 -17.90 -14.86 3.96
C ARG A 27 -16.69 -15.34 3.16
N LYS A 28 -16.78 -16.51 2.51
CA LYS A 28 -15.71 -17.01 1.62
C LYS A 28 -15.46 -16.08 0.44
N ILE A 29 -16.52 -15.61 -0.20
CA ILE A 29 -16.43 -14.67 -1.34
C ILE A 29 -15.80 -13.36 -0.91
N ILE A 30 -16.22 -12.78 0.22
CA ILE A 30 -15.63 -11.54 0.75
C ILE A 30 -14.16 -11.73 1.07
N GLN A 31 -13.80 -12.84 1.71
CA GLN A 31 -12.41 -13.10 2.05
C GLN A 31 -11.54 -13.24 0.80
N GLN A 32 -12.04 -13.90 -0.24
CA GLN A 32 -11.36 -13.98 -1.53
C GLN A 32 -11.20 -12.60 -2.17
N ALA A 33 -12.28 -11.82 -2.26
CA ALA A 33 -12.26 -10.48 -2.84
C ALA A 33 -11.29 -9.53 -2.11
N LYS A 34 -11.22 -9.60 -0.78
CA LYS A 34 -10.23 -8.86 0.02
C LYS A 34 -8.80 -9.28 -0.35
N THR A 35 -8.56 -10.59 -0.47
CA THR A 35 -7.24 -11.13 -0.81
C THR A 35 -6.82 -10.66 -2.20
N ASP A 36 -7.71 -10.75 -3.19
CA ASP A 36 -7.45 -10.31 -4.57
C ASP A 36 -7.16 -8.80 -4.63
N PHE A 37 -7.92 -8.00 -3.87
CA PHE A 37 -7.68 -6.56 -3.77
C PHE A 37 -6.29 -6.23 -3.19
N TYR A 38 -5.87 -6.93 -2.13
CA TYR A 38 -4.54 -6.73 -1.56
C TYR A 38 -3.43 -7.18 -2.49
N LEU A 39 -3.61 -8.28 -3.23
CA LEU A 39 -2.65 -8.74 -4.24
C LEU A 39 -2.48 -7.69 -5.36
N LEU A 40 -3.58 -7.15 -5.87
CA LEU A 40 -3.56 -6.09 -6.88
C LEU A 40 -2.85 -4.82 -6.36
N SER A 41 -3.15 -4.44 -5.12
CA SER A 41 -2.51 -3.30 -4.47
C SER A 41 -0.99 -3.51 -4.32
N LEU A 42 -0.57 -4.73 -3.98
CA LEU A 42 0.84 -5.07 -3.83
C LEU A 42 1.57 -5.07 -5.17
N GLN A 43 0.98 -5.66 -6.22
CA GLN A 43 1.51 -5.60 -7.59
C GLN A 43 1.68 -4.15 -8.06
N THR A 44 0.67 -3.30 -7.83
CA THR A 44 0.73 -1.88 -8.17
C THR A 44 1.87 -1.17 -7.46
N ALA A 45 2.08 -1.46 -6.17
CA ALA A 45 3.18 -0.89 -5.41
C ALA A 45 4.56 -1.36 -5.91
N GLU A 46 4.69 -2.62 -6.33
CA GLU A 46 5.92 -3.15 -6.94
C GLU A 46 6.24 -2.52 -8.30
N GLU A 47 5.23 -2.30 -9.13
CA GLU A 47 5.37 -1.57 -10.39
C GLU A 47 5.85 -0.12 -10.14
N GLN A 48 5.23 0.57 -9.19
CA GLN A 48 5.64 1.92 -8.81
C GLN A 48 7.09 1.94 -8.28
N ARG A 49 7.48 0.96 -7.46
CA ARG A 49 8.88 0.81 -7.00
C ARG A 49 9.84 0.66 -8.17
N THR A 50 9.47 -0.17 -9.15
CA THR A 50 10.31 -0.43 -10.33
C THR A 50 10.47 0.81 -11.18
N ARG A 51 9.38 1.56 -11.44
CA ARG A 51 9.44 2.85 -12.15
C ARG A 51 10.26 3.89 -11.40
N ALA A 52 10.10 4.00 -10.08
CA ALA A 52 10.87 4.91 -9.24
C ALA A 52 12.37 4.59 -9.27
N ARG A 53 12.74 3.31 -9.24
CA ARG A 53 14.14 2.88 -9.38
C ARG A 53 14.71 3.27 -10.75
N LEU A 54 13.98 3.03 -11.82
CA LEU A 54 14.42 3.35 -13.17
C LEU A 54 14.61 4.87 -13.36
N ASN A 55 13.69 5.67 -12.82
CA ASN A 55 13.83 7.13 -12.78
C ASN A 55 15.04 7.58 -11.98
N TYR A 56 15.29 6.97 -10.81
CA TYR A 56 16.48 7.26 -10.02
C TYR A 56 17.76 6.96 -10.79
N ASP A 57 17.87 5.77 -11.39
CA ASP A 57 19.04 5.38 -12.17
C ASP A 57 19.27 6.34 -13.36
N ASN A 58 18.19 6.78 -14.02
CA ASN A 58 18.26 7.77 -15.09
C ASN A 58 18.73 9.15 -14.61
N GLU A 59 18.20 9.66 -13.49
CA GLU A 59 18.59 10.97 -12.95
C GLU A 59 20.04 10.96 -12.43
N VAL A 60 20.46 9.85 -11.80
CA VAL A 60 21.85 9.64 -11.41
C VAL A 60 22.77 9.62 -12.63
N ASN A 61 22.41 8.88 -13.67
CA ASN A 61 23.19 8.83 -14.91
C ASN A 61 23.27 10.20 -15.61
N LYS A 62 22.18 10.98 -15.61
CA LYS A 62 22.19 12.37 -16.10
C LYS A 62 23.12 13.27 -15.29
N MET A 63 23.08 13.17 -13.97
CA MET A 63 24.01 13.92 -13.10
C MET A 63 25.45 13.55 -13.44
N TYR A 64 25.77 12.25 -13.52
CA TYR A 64 27.12 11.81 -13.86
C TYR A 64 27.56 12.23 -15.27
N SER A 65 26.66 12.26 -16.26
CA SER A 65 26.99 12.64 -17.64
C SER A 65 27.12 14.14 -17.86
N ILE A 66 26.33 14.97 -17.17
CA ILE A 66 26.43 16.44 -17.22
C ILE A 66 27.79 16.92 -16.67
N HIS A 67 28.40 16.18 -15.73
CA HIS A 67 29.61 16.60 -15.03
C HIS A 67 30.94 16.08 -15.60
N HIS A 68 30.92 15.44 -16.79
CA HIS A 68 32.13 15.37 -17.63
C HIS A 68 32.48 16.73 -18.28
N ASN A 69 31.59 17.73 -18.20
CA ASN A 69 31.90 19.12 -18.50
C ASN A 69 32.28 19.85 -17.20
N ALA A 70 33.53 20.31 -17.14
CA ALA A 70 34.29 20.65 -15.94
C ALA A 70 33.88 21.95 -15.18
N LEU A 71 32.59 22.32 -15.10
CA LEU A 71 32.18 23.64 -14.59
C LEU A 71 31.24 23.66 -13.36
N ASP A 72 30.80 22.53 -12.81
CA ASP A 72 29.65 22.52 -11.88
C ASP A 72 29.88 21.87 -10.49
N PHE A 73 31.01 22.16 -9.84
CA PHE A 73 31.30 21.68 -8.48
C PHE A 73 30.34 22.19 -7.38
N THR A 74 29.50 23.19 -7.67
CA THR A 74 28.53 23.78 -6.71
C THR A 74 27.12 23.19 -6.80
N ILE A 75 26.71 22.66 -7.96
CA ILE A 75 25.33 22.20 -8.20
C ILE A 75 25.12 20.75 -7.74
N LEU A 76 26.15 19.91 -7.86
CA LEU A 76 26.06 18.49 -7.52
C LEU A 76 25.72 18.24 -6.04
N PRO A 77 26.37 18.88 -5.05
CA PRO A 77 26.04 18.68 -3.64
C PRO A 77 24.60 19.07 -3.30
N LEU A 78 24.07 20.16 -3.90
CA LEU A 78 22.70 20.63 -3.67
C LEU A 78 21.68 19.63 -4.21
N LYS A 79 21.86 19.12 -5.43
CA LYS A 79 20.96 18.08 -5.98
C LYS A 79 21.02 16.78 -5.19
N MET A 80 22.18 16.42 -4.64
CA MET A 80 22.29 15.25 -3.74
C MET A 80 21.51 15.47 -2.44
N ILE A 81 21.54 16.68 -1.87
CA ILE A 81 20.76 17.03 -0.68
C ILE A 81 19.25 16.93 -0.97
N ASP A 82 18.77 17.49 -2.08
CA ASP A 82 17.35 17.42 -2.47
C ASP A 82 16.88 15.96 -2.60
N LEU A 83 17.72 15.11 -3.19
CA LEU A 83 17.42 13.69 -3.40
C LEU A 83 17.40 12.91 -2.07
N ILE A 84 18.27 13.26 -1.11
CA ILE A 84 18.25 12.69 0.25
C ILE A 84 16.98 13.13 0.98
N GLN A 85 16.61 14.41 0.90
CA GLN A 85 15.41 14.95 1.55
C GLN A 85 14.13 14.28 1.03
N GLU A 86 14.02 14.10 -0.28
CA GLU A 86 12.87 13.40 -0.87
C GLU A 86 12.79 11.94 -0.42
N ARG A 87 13.93 11.25 -0.28
CA ARG A 87 13.95 9.89 0.29
C ARG A 87 13.50 9.86 1.74
N CYS A 88 13.96 10.80 2.56
CA CYS A 88 13.52 10.92 3.95
C CYS A 88 12.00 11.14 4.05
N ARG A 89 11.44 11.97 3.16
CA ARG A 89 9.99 12.22 3.07
C ARG A 89 9.22 10.93 2.77
N ILE A 90 9.62 10.19 1.74
CA ILE A 90 8.97 8.93 1.34
C ILE A 90 9.08 7.85 2.45
N ILE A 91 10.22 7.77 3.12
CA ILE A 91 10.40 6.86 4.27
C ILE A 91 9.43 7.24 5.40
N GLY A 92 9.29 8.53 5.70
CA GLY A 92 8.32 9.04 6.68
C GLY A 92 6.88 8.64 6.35
N GLU A 93 6.46 8.84 5.10
CA GLU A 93 5.11 8.44 4.63
C GLU A 93 4.88 6.93 4.78
N ARG A 94 5.88 6.10 4.47
CA ARG A 94 5.79 4.64 4.63
C ARG A 94 5.67 4.23 6.10
N ILE A 95 6.46 4.84 6.98
CA ILE A 95 6.38 4.58 8.42
C ILE A 95 4.98 4.95 8.94
N GLN A 96 4.46 6.11 8.54
CA GLN A 96 3.12 6.55 8.93
C GLN A 96 2.04 5.57 8.46
N SER A 97 2.14 5.08 7.23
CA SER A 97 1.21 4.08 6.68
C SER A 97 1.23 2.77 7.49
N VAL A 98 2.41 2.27 7.86
CA VAL A 98 2.56 1.08 8.71
C VAL A 98 1.96 1.30 10.11
N TYR A 99 2.18 2.48 10.70
CA TYR A 99 1.59 2.82 12.00
C TYR A 99 0.07 2.87 11.94
N ASN A 100 -0.49 3.52 10.93
CA ASN A 100 -1.94 3.58 10.73
C ASN A 100 -2.53 2.16 10.59
N TYR A 101 -1.91 1.31 9.78
CA TYR A 101 -2.31 -0.09 9.63
C TYR A 101 -2.26 -0.85 10.96
N LYS A 102 -1.19 -0.70 11.76
CA LYS A 102 -1.09 -1.34 13.08
C LYS A 102 -2.17 -0.87 14.05
N ILE A 103 -2.46 0.43 14.09
CA ILE A 103 -3.52 1.00 14.91
C ILE A 103 -4.87 0.41 14.50
N GLU A 104 -5.13 0.32 13.20
CA GLU A 104 -6.37 -0.24 12.67
C GLU A 104 -6.51 -1.73 12.97
N CYS A 105 -5.44 -2.52 12.83
CA CYS A 105 -5.41 -3.91 13.28
C CYS A 105 -5.65 -4.06 14.78
N PHE A 106 -5.13 -3.15 15.60
CA PHE A 106 -5.36 -3.16 17.06
C PHE A 106 -6.82 -2.86 17.40
N HIS A 107 -7.43 -1.86 16.75
CA HIS A 107 -8.86 -1.57 16.91
C HIS A 107 -9.74 -2.74 16.47
N LEU A 108 -9.35 -3.47 15.43
CA LEU A 108 -10.07 -4.67 15.00
C LEU A 108 -9.96 -5.82 16.02
N LYS A 109 -8.81 -5.98 16.69
CA LYS A 109 -8.67 -6.97 17.77
C LYS A 109 -9.52 -6.64 18.99
N LEU A 110 -9.61 -5.38 19.39
CA LEU A 110 -10.42 -4.95 20.53
C LEU A 110 -11.93 -5.02 20.29
N LYS A 111 -12.40 -4.91 19.04
CA LYS A 111 -13.83 -5.05 18.71
C LYS A 111 -14.30 -6.52 18.59
N ASN A 112 -13.37 -7.48 18.59
CA ASN A 112 -13.63 -8.91 18.36
C ASN A 112 -13.24 -9.81 19.55
N GLY A 113 -12.81 -9.24 20.68
CA GLY A 113 -12.61 -9.93 21.95
C GLY A 113 -13.60 -9.43 22.98
#